data_AF-A0A1V6RU06-F1
#
_entry.id   AF-A0A1V6RU06-F1
#
_cell.length_a   1.000
_cell.length_b   1.000
_cell.length_c   1.000
_cell.angle_alpha   90.00
_cell.angle_beta   90.00
_cell.angle_gamma   90.00
#
_symmetry.space_group_name_H-M   'P 1'
#
loop_
_entity.id
_entity.type
_entity.pdbx_description
1 polymer ?
#
loop_
_entity_poly.entity_id
_entity_poly.type
_entity_poly.pdbx_seq_one_letter_code
_entity_poly.pdbx_strand_id
1 'polypeptide(L)'
;MAESSVPGWEQYTSRNQITRSAASKIGHPDAAALTHLSRALYIPRHDGKTAHLDVHDMTTQYTAATGTLPIGCTQYAVAVGVMPKPRGDGTDDIHVSYNVDFNGLGDGEEVVGSVKFRAPSSSAEIELAISTTEDEAAVLTSGSPGATSISISTTYPISASSTRTGIVKHPYFTFKVPDGDNDPTTFQWQIHPSKHGRLRYTLVRNPVSQQEGSSSADIQAVYYHIGLDDSFSLPHSEGMLLLPPSQSSAGESIVVASTLGMLWRLRELHRGKGKVRKAGKTSANKFTRLFRKE
;
A
#
# COMPACT_ATOMS: atom_id res chain seq x y z
N MET A 1 28.95 17.76 -43.67
CA MET A 1 28.20 16.53 -43.35
C MET A 1 28.13 16.45 -41.84
N ALA A 2 26.99 16.82 -41.27
CA ALA A 2 26.79 16.80 -39.82
C ALA A 2 25.99 15.55 -39.46
N GLU A 3 26.59 14.68 -38.66
CA GLU A 3 25.90 13.54 -38.02
C GLU A 3 24.83 14.09 -37.08
N SER A 4 23.57 13.85 -37.42
CA SER A 4 22.44 14.13 -36.55
C SER A 4 22.44 13.12 -35.40
N SER A 5 22.98 13.53 -34.25
CA SER A 5 22.84 12.79 -33.00
C SER A 5 21.36 12.71 -32.63
N VAL A 6 20.77 11.54 -32.78
CA VAL A 6 19.41 11.27 -32.30
C VAL A 6 19.44 11.32 -30.76
N PRO A 7 18.60 12.11 -30.09
CA PRO A 7 18.57 12.18 -28.63
C PRO A 7 18.24 10.80 -28.06
N GLY A 8 19.01 10.35 -27.06
CA GLY A 8 18.85 9.04 -26.39
C GLY A 8 17.46 8.75 -25.80
N TRP A 9 16.54 9.72 -25.82
CA TRP A 9 15.16 9.61 -25.40
C TRP A 9 14.24 8.88 -26.40
N GLU A 10 14.50 8.98 -27.71
CA GLU A 10 13.76 8.20 -28.71
C GLU A 10 14.11 6.70 -28.60
N GLN A 11 15.35 6.39 -28.21
CA GLN A 11 15.76 5.02 -27.88
C GLN A 11 15.16 4.53 -26.55
N TYR A 12 14.98 5.40 -25.54
CA TYR A 12 14.41 5.02 -24.25
C TYR A 12 12.89 4.79 -24.31
N THR A 13 12.16 5.63 -25.05
CA THR A 13 10.71 5.50 -25.24
C THR A 13 10.37 4.33 -26.16
N SER A 14 11.11 4.13 -27.27
CA SER A 14 10.94 2.95 -28.12
C SER A 14 11.34 1.66 -27.40
N ARG A 15 12.45 1.61 -26.65
CA ARG A 15 12.78 0.43 -25.83
C ARG A 15 11.72 0.14 -24.79
N ASN A 16 11.25 1.13 -24.03
CA ASN A 16 10.23 0.91 -23.01
C ASN A 16 8.86 0.55 -23.60
N GLN A 17 8.51 1.09 -24.77
CA GLN A 17 7.30 0.72 -25.49
C GLN A 17 7.43 -0.71 -26.04
N ILE A 18 8.61 -1.11 -26.54
CA ILE A 18 8.92 -2.49 -26.93
C ILE A 18 8.93 -3.41 -25.70
N THR A 19 9.41 -2.99 -24.52
CA THR A 19 9.36 -3.78 -23.27
C THR A 19 7.93 -3.92 -22.74
N ARG A 20 7.11 -2.86 -22.80
CA ARG A 20 5.66 -2.92 -22.53
C ARG A 20 4.92 -3.83 -23.52
N SER A 21 5.35 -3.83 -24.79
CA SER A 21 4.76 -4.66 -25.86
C SER A 21 5.30 -6.10 -25.87
N ALA A 22 6.52 -6.35 -25.39
CA ALA A 22 7.12 -7.67 -25.28
C ALA A 22 6.71 -8.39 -23.98
N ALA A 23 6.43 -7.64 -22.90
CA ALA A 23 5.73 -8.13 -21.71
C ALA A 23 4.23 -8.45 -21.98
N SER A 24 3.76 -8.31 -23.23
CA SER A 24 2.38 -8.55 -23.63
C SER A 24 1.91 -10.01 -23.50
N LYS A 25 2.80 -10.97 -23.26
CA LYS A 25 2.43 -12.39 -23.05
C LYS A 25 3.04 -13.05 -21.81
N ILE A 26 4.06 -12.42 -21.23
CA ILE A 26 4.77 -12.95 -20.07
C ILE A 26 4.27 -12.11 -18.90
N GLY A 27 3.57 -12.72 -17.94
CA GLY A 27 3.12 -12.04 -16.73
C GLY A 27 4.27 -11.49 -15.91
N HIS A 28 4.01 -11.16 -14.65
CA HIS A 28 5.05 -10.84 -13.68
C HIS A 28 6.20 -11.86 -13.80
N PRO A 29 7.47 -11.43 -13.81
CA PRO A 29 8.61 -12.33 -14.03
C PRO A 29 8.64 -13.50 -13.03
N ASP A 30 8.05 -13.30 -11.85
CA ASP A 30 7.87 -14.33 -10.82
C ASP A 30 6.41 -14.78 -10.66
N ALA A 31 5.61 -14.84 -11.74
CA ALA A 31 4.20 -15.24 -11.65
C ALA A 31 3.99 -16.60 -10.95
N ALA A 32 4.95 -17.52 -11.10
CA ALA A 32 4.98 -18.79 -10.37
C ALA A 32 5.11 -18.61 -8.84
N ALA A 33 5.85 -17.59 -8.38
CA ALA A 33 5.97 -17.26 -6.96
C ALA A 33 4.75 -16.55 -6.39
N LEU A 34 3.71 -16.30 -7.21
CA LEU A 34 2.47 -15.66 -6.79
C LEU A 34 1.28 -16.63 -6.81
N THR A 35 1.46 -17.88 -7.23
CA THR A 35 0.34 -18.84 -7.41
C THR A 35 -0.35 -19.21 -6.10
N HIS A 36 0.34 -19.06 -4.97
CA HIS A 36 -0.25 -19.29 -3.65
C HIS A 36 -1.13 -18.12 -3.18
N LEU A 37 -1.13 -16.97 -3.86
CA LEU A 37 -1.97 -15.82 -3.52
C LEU A 37 -3.36 -15.95 -4.16
N SER A 38 -4.24 -16.69 -3.50
CA SER A 38 -5.59 -16.99 -4.00
C SER A 38 -6.70 -16.13 -3.38
N ARG A 39 -6.47 -15.50 -2.24
CA ARG A 39 -7.43 -14.63 -1.56
C ARG A 39 -7.30 -13.20 -2.10
N ALA A 40 -8.42 -12.58 -2.43
CA ALA A 40 -8.45 -11.24 -3.00
C ALA A 40 -9.34 -10.30 -2.19
N LEU A 41 -8.72 -9.31 -1.53
CA LEU A 41 -9.41 -8.24 -0.84
C LEU A 41 -9.44 -6.99 -1.72
N TYR A 42 -10.63 -6.49 -2.03
CA TYR A 42 -10.79 -5.23 -2.72
C TYR A 42 -10.79 -4.07 -1.72
N ILE A 43 -9.90 -3.11 -1.99
CA ILE A 43 -9.79 -1.85 -1.25
C ILE A 43 -10.42 -0.76 -2.13
N PRO A 44 -11.62 -0.26 -1.77
CA PRO A 44 -12.28 0.78 -2.54
C PRO A 44 -11.47 2.04 -2.68
N ARG A 45 -11.89 2.87 -3.64
CA ARG A 45 -11.33 4.19 -3.86
C ARG A 45 -11.44 5.03 -2.59
N HIS A 46 -10.30 5.44 -2.05
CA HIS A 46 -10.22 6.26 -0.85
C HIS A 46 -9.10 7.31 -0.96
N ASP A 47 -9.24 8.39 -0.19
CA ASP A 47 -8.26 9.47 -0.11
C ASP A 47 -8.08 9.93 1.35
N GLY A 48 -7.36 11.05 1.54
CA GLY A 48 -7.12 11.59 2.89
C GLY A 48 -8.36 12.20 3.58
N LYS A 49 -9.55 12.11 3.00
CA LYS A 49 -10.82 12.56 3.57
C LYS A 49 -11.79 11.40 3.83
N THR A 50 -11.42 10.17 3.48
CA THR A 50 -12.25 9.00 3.70
C THR A 50 -12.29 8.65 5.20
N ALA A 51 -13.45 8.86 5.83
CA ALA A 51 -13.67 8.54 7.25
C ALA A 51 -14.00 7.07 7.49
N HIS A 52 -14.64 6.41 6.52
CA HIS A 52 -15.05 5.01 6.62
C HIS A 52 -14.75 4.29 5.30
N LEU A 53 -14.25 3.06 5.41
CA LEU A 53 -13.85 2.24 4.27
C LEU A 53 -14.15 0.76 4.56
N ASP A 54 -15.02 0.17 3.75
CA ASP A 54 -15.28 -1.27 3.76
C ASP A 54 -14.31 -1.99 2.83
N VAL A 55 -13.57 -2.97 3.36
CA VAL A 55 -12.71 -3.85 2.56
C VAL A 55 -13.49 -5.14 2.28
N HIS A 56 -13.66 -5.44 1.00
CA HIS A 56 -14.52 -6.53 0.54
C HIS A 56 -13.72 -7.76 0.15
N ASP A 57 -14.21 -8.95 0.52
CA ASP A 57 -13.71 -10.20 -0.05
C ASP A 57 -14.28 -10.39 -1.45
N MET A 58 -13.42 -10.29 -2.45
CA MET A 58 -13.75 -10.48 -3.85
C MET A 58 -13.11 -11.74 -4.43
N THR A 59 -12.72 -12.70 -3.58
CA THR A 59 -12.00 -13.90 -4.00
C THR A 59 -12.71 -14.66 -5.13
N THR A 60 -14.03 -14.83 -5.04
CA THR A 60 -14.83 -15.54 -6.05
C THR A 60 -14.87 -14.78 -7.38
N GLN A 61 -15.17 -13.47 -7.33
CA GLN A 61 -15.27 -12.61 -8.51
C GLN A 61 -13.92 -12.45 -9.20
N TYR A 62 -12.87 -12.30 -8.41
CA TYR A 62 -11.49 -12.23 -8.88
C TYR A 62 -11.12 -13.52 -9.61
N THR A 63 -11.33 -14.68 -8.98
CA THR A 63 -11.01 -15.99 -9.57
C THR A 63 -11.79 -16.21 -10.87
N ALA A 64 -13.07 -15.82 -10.91
CA ALA A 64 -13.90 -15.92 -12.11
C ALA A 64 -13.42 -14.99 -13.23
N ALA A 65 -12.95 -13.78 -12.90
CA ALA A 65 -12.49 -12.81 -13.88
C ALA A 65 -11.09 -13.16 -14.42
N THR A 66 -10.15 -13.53 -13.54
CA THR A 66 -8.75 -13.74 -13.93
C THR A 66 -8.46 -15.17 -14.36
N GLY A 67 -9.20 -16.16 -13.86
CA GLY A 67 -8.97 -17.57 -14.18
C GLY A 67 -7.49 -17.97 -14.00
N THR A 68 -6.89 -18.49 -15.07
CA THR A 68 -5.48 -18.90 -15.12
C THR A 68 -4.55 -17.85 -15.72
N LEU A 69 -5.03 -16.61 -15.92
CA LEU A 69 -4.21 -15.55 -16.49
C LEU A 69 -3.01 -15.25 -15.58
N PRO A 70 -1.78 -15.21 -16.12
CA PRO A 70 -0.61 -14.84 -15.34
C PRO A 70 -0.76 -13.44 -14.72
N ILE A 71 -0.60 -13.36 -13.40
CA ILE A 71 -0.66 -12.10 -12.65
C ILE A 71 0.28 -11.08 -13.30
N GLY A 72 -0.23 -9.86 -13.55
CA GLY A 72 0.54 -8.75 -14.12
C GLY A 72 0.57 -8.67 -15.65
N CYS A 73 0.05 -9.66 -16.38
CA CYS A 73 -0.06 -9.54 -17.84
C CYS A 73 -1.16 -8.53 -18.25
N THR A 74 -1.17 -8.09 -19.51
CA THR A 74 -2.16 -7.11 -19.99
C THR A 74 -3.58 -7.65 -19.92
N GLN A 75 -3.78 -8.93 -20.28
CA GLN A 75 -5.09 -9.58 -20.18
C GLN A 75 -5.58 -9.67 -18.73
N TYR A 76 -4.69 -9.99 -17.79
CA TYR A 76 -4.96 -9.96 -16.37
C TYR A 76 -5.39 -8.56 -15.92
N ALA A 77 -4.68 -7.52 -16.37
CA ALA A 77 -5.03 -6.14 -16.03
C ALA A 77 -6.39 -5.69 -16.58
N VAL A 78 -6.75 -6.15 -17.78
CA VAL A 78 -8.09 -5.93 -18.36
C VAL A 78 -9.14 -6.67 -17.54
N ALA A 79 -8.92 -7.95 -17.24
CA ALA A 79 -9.85 -8.78 -16.47
C ALA A 79 -10.17 -8.18 -15.09
N VAL A 80 -9.14 -7.79 -14.33
CA VAL A 80 -9.33 -7.11 -13.03
C VAL A 80 -10.02 -5.75 -13.21
N GLY A 81 -9.67 -5.00 -14.27
CA GLY A 81 -10.24 -3.67 -14.53
C GLY A 81 -11.73 -3.66 -14.88
N VAL A 82 -12.24 -4.72 -15.51
CA VAL A 82 -13.65 -4.86 -15.90
C VAL A 82 -14.48 -5.67 -14.89
N MET A 83 -13.85 -6.21 -13.84
CA MET A 83 -14.55 -6.94 -12.78
C MET A 83 -15.58 -6.02 -12.11
N PRO A 84 -16.83 -6.49 -11.91
CA PRO A 84 -17.84 -5.71 -11.20
C PRO A 84 -17.37 -5.37 -9.78
N LYS A 85 -17.25 -4.08 -9.49
CA LYS A 85 -16.81 -3.58 -8.18
C LYS A 85 -18.00 -3.49 -7.23
N PRO A 86 -17.80 -3.71 -5.92
CA PRO A 86 -18.79 -3.39 -4.90
C PRO A 86 -19.17 -1.90 -5.01
N ARG A 87 -20.48 -1.65 -5.03
CA ARG A 87 -21.13 -0.33 -4.97
C ARG A 87 -21.02 0.28 -3.58
N GLY A 88 -20.90 -0.55 -2.55
CA GLY A 88 -20.75 -0.09 -1.16
C GLY A 88 -22.03 0.48 -0.56
N ASP A 89 -23.19 0.25 -1.20
CA ASP A 89 -24.51 0.66 -0.71
C ASP A 89 -25.21 -0.44 0.11
N GLY A 90 -24.51 -1.55 0.37
CA GLY A 90 -25.02 -2.71 1.09
C GLY A 90 -26.04 -3.56 0.30
N THR A 91 -26.32 -3.21 -0.97
CA THR A 91 -27.21 -3.99 -1.84
C THR A 91 -26.47 -5.10 -2.59
N ASP A 92 -25.15 -5.04 -2.63
CA ASP A 92 -24.32 -6.09 -3.21
C ASP A 92 -24.19 -7.27 -2.24
N ASP A 93 -24.35 -8.49 -2.74
CA ASP A 93 -24.10 -9.73 -1.98
C ASP A 93 -22.60 -10.03 -1.82
N ILE A 94 -21.79 -9.00 -1.62
CA ILE A 94 -20.34 -9.09 -1.47
C ILE A 94 -19.96 -8.90 0.00
N HIS A 95 -19.31 -9.92 0.54
CA HIS A 95 -18.92 -9.96 1.95
C HIS A 95 -17.89 -8.87 2.29
N VAL A 96 -18.19 -8.06 3.30
CA VAL A 96 -17.23 -7.12 3.92
C VAL A 96 -16.37 -7.88 4.91
N SER A 97 -15.07 -7.99 4.65
CA SER A 97 -14.12 -8.65 5.56
C SER A 97 -13.53 -7.72 6.60
N TYR A 98 -13.37 -6.44 6.30
CA TYR A 98 -12.88 -5.45 7.27
C TYR A 98 -13.67 -4.17 7.21
N ASN A 99 -13.97 -3.62 8.38
CA ASN A 99 -14.43 -2.25 8.53
C ASN A 99 -13.23 -1.40 8.93
N VAL A 100 -13.03 -0.29 8.25
CA VAL A 100 -11.95 0.64 8.56
C VAL A 100 -12.52 2.02 8.84
N ASP A 101 -12.24 2.54 10.02
CA ASP A 101 -12.68 3.87 10.46
C ASP A 101 -11.47 4.77 10.67
N PHE A 102 -11.41 5.93 10.04
CA PHE A 102 -10.38 6.95 10.22
C PHE A 102 -10.92 8.16 10.97
N ASN A 103 -10.22 8.55 12.02
CA ASN A 103 -10.47 9.73 12.83
C ASN A 103 -9.35 10.77 12.63
N GLY A 104 -9.53 11.98 13.13
CA GLY A 104 -8.48 13.01 13.07
C GLY A 104 -8.23 13.56 11.67
N LEU A 105 -9.23 13.46 10.76
CA LEU A 105 -9.16 14.00 9.40
C LEU A 105 -9.16 15.54 9.34
N GLY A 106 -9.25 16.20 10.50
CA GLY A 106 -9.22 17.65 10.65
C GLY A 106 -7.83 18.27 10.51
N ASP A 107 -7.79 19.60 10.45
CA ASP A 107 -6.54 20.33 10.33
C ASP A 107 -5.80 20.41 11.66
N GLY A 108 -4.63 19.77 11.74
CA GLY A 108 -3.76 19.74 12.92
C GLY A 108 -3.89 18.48 13.79
N GLU A 109 -4.87 17.63 13.52
CA GLU A 109 -5.09 16.39 14.26
C GLU A 109 -4.23 15.24 13.72
N GLU A 110 -3.88 14.32 14.62
CA GLU A 110 -3.24 13.05 14.29
C GLU A 110 -4.29 12.12 13.70
N VAL A 111 -4.00 11.55 12.53
CA VAL A 111 -4.93 10.64 11.86
C VAL A 111 -4.76 9.26 12.48
N VAL A 112 -5.81 8.77 13.13
CA VAL A 112 -5.85 7.44 13.74
C VAL A 112 -6.97 6.63 13.10
N GLY A 113 -6.60 5.49 12.54
CA GLY A 113 -7.49 4.50 11.96
C GLY A 113 -7.73 3.32 12.89
N SER A 114 -8.85 2.64 12.73
CA SER A 114 -9.12 1.31 13.31
C SER A 114 -9.46 0.36 12.18
N VAL A 115 -8.77 -0.78 12.13
CA VAL A 115 -8.99 -1.87 11.17
C VAL A 115 -9.58 -3.05 11.93
N LYS A 116 -10.87 -3.31 11.71
CA LYS A 116 -11.62 -4.36 12.41
C LYS A 116 -11.95 -5.51 11.47
N PHE A 117 -11.44 -6.70 11.77
CA PHE A 117 -11.84 -7.91 11.06
C PHE A 117 -13.27 -8.30 11.43
N ARG A 118 -14.12 -8.50 10.41
CA ARG A 118 -15.52 -8.87 10.58
C ARG A 118 -15.66 -10.38 10.68
N ALA A 119 -15.48 -10.93 11.88
CA ALA A 119 -15.76 -12.33 12.18
C ALA A 119 -16.90 -12.51 13.20
N PRO A 120 -17.66 -13.62 13.15
CA PRO A 120 -18.77 -13.88 14.08
C PRO A 120 -18.34 -14.07 15.55
N SER A 121 -17.11 -14.50 15.82
CA SER A 121 -16.69 -15.02 17.13
C SER A 121 -15.51 -14.29 17.80
N SER A 122 -14.74 -13.48 17.07
CA SER A 122 -13.75 -12.55 17.64
C SER A 122 -13.29 -11.55 16.57
N SER A 123 -13.48 -10.25 16.81
CA SER A 123 -12.93 -9.21 15.93
C SER A 123 -11.52 -8.86 16.39
N ALA A 124 -10.51 -9.29 15.64
CA ALA A 124 -9.19 -8.68 15.77
C ALA A 124 -9.30 -7.21 15.35
N GLU A 125 -8.82 -6.30 16.19
CA GLU A 125 -8.77 -4.86 15.93
C GLU A 125 -7.32 -4.40 15.98
N ILE A 126 -6.91 -3.74 14.90
CA ILE A 126 -5.60 -3.09 14.78
C ILE A 126 -5.85 -1.59 14.68
N GLU A 127 -5.32 -0.85 15.65
CA GLU A 127 -5.24 0.61 15.55
C GLU A 127 -4.07 0.98 14.63
N LEU A 128 -4.28 1.99 13.79
CA LEU A 128 -3.37 2.47 12.76
C LEU A 128 -3.16 3.98 12.97
N ALA A 129 -2.04 4.38 13.57
CA ALA A 129 -1.68 5.79 13.70
C ALA A 129 -0.81 6.21 12.51
N ILE A 130 -1.27 7.16 11.69
CA ILE A 130 -0.52 7.65 10.54
C ILE A 130 0.57 8.61 11.03
N SER A 131 1.82 8.33 10.66
CA SER A 131 2.95 9.17 11.07
C SER A 131 3.03 10.46 10.26
N THR A 132 3.49 11.53 10.91
CA THR A 132 3.73 12.83 10.27
C THR A 132 5.17 13.02 9.80
N THR A 133 6.05 12.04 10.07
CA THR A 133 7.48 12.11 9.74
C THR A 133 7.78 11.52 8.36
N GLU A 134 8.99 11.77 7.82
CA GLU A 134 9.36 11.19 6.53
C GLU A 134 9.83 9.73 6.58
N ASP A 135 10.38 9.33 7.72
CA ASP A 135 11.08 8.05 7.93
C ASP A 135 10.16 6.95 8.46
N GLU A 136 8.90 7.29 8.72
CA GLU A 136 7.90 6.38 9.26
C GLU A 136 6.56 6.63 8.57
N ALA A 137 5.89 5.56 8.15
CA ALA A 137 4.59 5.64 7.48
C ALA A 137 3.44 5.62 8.50
N ALA A 138 3.51 4.70 9.46
CA ALA A 138 2.50 4.51 10.48
C ALA A 138 3.00 3.64 11.64
N VAL A 139 2.27 3.66 12.75
CA VAL A 139 2.37 2.71 13.86
C VAL A 139 1.11 1.87 13.90
N LEU A 140 1.27 0.55 14.01
CA LEU A 140 0.16 -0.38 14.24
C LEU A 140 0.15 -0.81 15.71
N THR A 141 -1.02 -0.88 16.33
CA THR A 141 -1.18 -1.35 17.71
C THR A 141 -2.28 -2.40 17.78
N SER A 142 -1.99 -3.57 18.36
CA SER A 142 -3.00 -4.62 18.58
C SER A 142 -3.79 -4.39 19.88
N GLY A 143 -5.12 -4.49 19.83
CA GLY A 143 -6.03 -4.17 20.95
C GLY A 143 -6.22 -5.25 22.03
N SER A 144 -5.41 -6.31 22.07
CA SER A 144 -5.54 -7.44 23.03
C SER A 144 -4.56 -7.33 24.21
N PRO A 145 -4.76 -8.04 25.35
CA PRO A 145 -3.82 -7.99 26.47
C PRO A 145 -2.44 -8.47 26.00
N GLY A 146 -1.42 -7.60 26.10
CA GLY A 146 -0.13 -7.77 25.41
C GLY A 146 0.05 -6.85 24.20
N ALA A 147 -0.55 -5.65 24.23
CA ALA A 147 -0.54 -4.65 23.16
C ALA A 147 0.87 -4.51 22.56
N THR A 148 0.97 -4.89 21.29
CA THR A 148 2.22 -4.88 20.55
C THR A 148 2.18 -3.72 19.58
N SER A 149 3.19 -2.85 19.67
CA SER A 149 3.36 -1.74 18.75
C SER A 149 4.32 -2.12 17.63
N ILE A 150 3.91 -1.91 16.39
CA ILE A 150 4.66 -2.23 15.17
C ILE A 150 4.83 -0.95 14.35
N SER A 151 6.03 -0.37 14.37
CA SER A 151 6.36 0.78 13.54
C SER A 151 6.67 0.36 12.10
N ILE A 152 6.13 1.10 11.14
CA ILE A 152 6.37 0.92 9.70
C ILE A 152 7.35 1.99 9.23
N SER A 153 8.63 1.63 9.20
CA SER A 153 9.70 2.50 8.72
C SER A 153 9.68 2.65 7.19
N THR A 154 10.10 3.82 6.69
CA THR A 154 10.19 4.14 5.27
C THR A 154 11.65 4.29 4.86
N THR A 155 12.08 3.63 3.78
CA THR A 155 13.44 3.74 3.23
C THR A 155 13.39 3.91 1.71
N TYR A 156 14.49 4.39 1.09
CA TYR A 156 14.54 4.67 -0.35
C TYR A 156 15.74 3.99 -1.03
N PRO A 157 15.73 2.64 -1.12
CA PRO A 157 16.85 1.90 -1.73
C PRO A 157 16.94 2.09 -3.25
N ILE A 158 15.84 2.46 -3.91
CA ILE A 158 15.81 2.74 -5.35
C ILE A 158 15.90 4.24 -5.58
N SER A 159 16.81 4.65 -6.48
CA SER A 159 16.96 6.05 -6.88
C SER A 159 15.66 6.61 -7.44
N ALA A 160 15.31 7.84 -7.05
CA ALA A 160 14.12 8.52 -7.52
C ALA A 160 14.12 8.67 -9.05
N SER A 161 12.94 8.61 -9.66
CA SER A 161 12.78 8.80 -11.11
C SER A 161 12.33 10.23 -11.40
N SER A 162 12.89 10.83 -12.46
CA SER A 162 12.39 12.09 -13.01
C SER A 162 11.31 11.81 -14.04
N THR A 163 10.15 12.43 -13.88
CA THR A 163 9.02 12.35 -14.83
C THR A 163 8.60 13.75 -15.25
N ARG A 164 7.74 13.84 -16.28
CA ARG A 164 7.16 15.13 -16.71
C ARG A 164 6.41 15.86 -15.59
N THR A 165 5.91 15.12 -14.60
CA THR A 165 5.09 15.65 -13.50
C THR A 165 5.89 15.90 -12.22
N GLY A 166 7.19 15.56 -12.19
CA GLY A 166 8.08 15.83 -11.05
C GLY A 166 9.02 14.67 -10.73
N ILE A 167 9.57 14.70 -9.52
CA ILE A 167 10.42 13.63 -8.99
C ILE A 167 9.53 12.63 -8.26
N VAL A 168 9.64 11.35 -8.63
CA VAL A 168 8.93 10.24 -8.01
C VAL A 168 9.91 9.46 -7.14
N LYS A 169 9.69 9.45 -5.82
CA LYS A 169 10.41 8.60 -4.87
C LYS A 169 9.83 7.18 -4.89
N HIS A 170 10.67 6.18 -4.60
CA HIS A 170 10.30 4.76 -4.59
C HIS A 170 10.53 4.16 -3.19
N PRO A 171 9.62 4.42 -2.24
CA PRO A 171 9.80 3.98 -0.86
C PRO A 171 9.60 2.49 -0.72
N TYR A 172 10.40 1.88 0.15
CA TYR A 172 10.15 0.56 0.75
C TYR A 172 9.64 0.78 2.18
N PHE A 173 8.70 -0.07 2.61
CA PHE A 173 8.12 0.03 3.96
C PHE A 173 8.44 -1.21 4.76
N THR A 174 9.18 -1.07 5.85
CA THR A 174 9.68 -2.19 6.66
C THR A 174 9.09 -2.16 8.05
N PHE A 175 8.64 -3.33 8.51
CA PHE A 175 8.09 -3.51 9.84
C PHE A 175 8.47 -4.89 10.39
N LYS A 176 8.39 -5.04 11.71
CA LYS A 176 8.74 -6.27 12.41
C LYS A 176 7.54 -6.75 13.22
N VAL A 177 7.14 -7.99 13.02
CA VAL A 177 6.05 -8.62 13.78
C VAL A 177 6.67 -9.51 14.85
N PRO A 178 6.42 -9.26 16.14
CA PRO A 178 6.86 -10.15 17.21
C PRO A 178 6.23 -11.53 17.07
N ASP A 179 7.01 -12.57 17.35
CA ASP A 179 6.58 -13.97 17.28
C ASP A 179 6.85 -14.66 18.62
N GLY A 180 6.14 -14.22 19.66
CA GLY A 180 6.33 -14.72 21.03
C GLY A 180 7.76 -14.55 21.52
N ASP A 181 8.40 -15.66 21.89
CA ASP A 181 9.79 -15.71 22.38
C ASP A 181 10.85 -15.77 21.25
N ASN A 182 10.43 -15.89 19.99
CA ASN A 182 11.34 -15.94 18.85
C ASN A 182 11.78 -14.53 18.41
N ASP A 183 12.88 -14.49 17.63
CA ASP A 183 13.28 -13.27 16.95
C ASP A 183 12.14 -12.73 16.08
N PRO A 184 11.89 -11.40 16.10
CA PRO A 184 10.78 -10.82 15.38
C PRO A 184 10.95 -11.01 13.87
N THR A 185 9.88 -11.42 13.21
CA THR A 185 9.90 -11.62 11.76
C THR A 185 9.85 -10.26 11.06
N THR A 186 10.81 -10.01 10.16
CA THR A 186 10.88 -8.76 9.40
C THR A 186 10.13 -8.90 8.09
N PHE A 187 9.22 -7.97 7.83
CA PHE A 187 8.48 -7.86 6.58
C PHE A 187 8.81 -6.54 5.87
N GLN A 188 8.73 -6.55 4.55
CA GLN A 188 8.99 -5.36 3.75
C GLN A 188 8.06 -5.29 2.53
N TRP A 189 7.34 -4.18 2.39
CA TRP A 189 6.68 -3.80 1.15
C TRP A 189 7.72 -3.22 0.20
N GLN A 190 7.95 -3.90 -0.92
CA GLN A 190 8.92 -3.54 -1.95
C GLN A 190 8.21 -3.08 -3.22
N ILE A 191 8.68 -1.97 -3.80
CA ILE A 191 8.26 -1.48 -5.11
C ILE A 191 9.30 -1.89 -6.15
N HIS A 192 8.86 -2.28 -7.36
CA HIS A 192 9.78 -2.60 -8.45
C HIS A 192 9.34 -1.87 -9.74
N PRO A 193 9.72 -0.59 -9.89
CA PRO A 193 9.19 0.29 -10.94
C PRO A 193 9.40 -0.22 -12.37
N SER A 194 10.49 -0.94 -12.62
CA SER A 194 10.85 -1.46 -13.95
C SER A 194 10.31 -2.85 -14.24
N LYS A 195 9.83 -3.59 -13.24
CA LYS A 195 9.48 -5.02 -13.36
C LYS A 195 7.97 -5.29 -13.26
N HIS A 196 7.25 -4.50 -12.48
CA HIS A 196 5.96 -4.96 -11.95
C HIS A 196 4.73 -4.27 -12.56
N GLY A 197 4.92 -3.23 -13.38
CA GLY A 197 3.80 -2.53 -14.02
C GLY A 197 2.76 -2.05 -12.99
N ARG A 198 1.56 -2.62 -13.02
CA ARG A 198 0.44 -2.29 -12.09
C ARG A 198 0.48 -3.02 -10.74
N LEU A 199 1.33 -4.04 -10.60
CA LEU A 199 1.64 -4.66 -9.30
C LEU A 199 2.57 -3.68 -8.57
N ARG A 200 2.02 -2.84 -7.70
CA ARG A 200 2.78 -1.69 -7.19
C ARG A 200 3.69 -2.08 -6.04
N TYR A 201 3.23 -2.99 -5.18
CA TYR A 201 3.96 -3.36 -3.98
C TYR A 201 3.84 -4.86 -3.69
N THR A 202 4.97 -5.49 -3.41
CA THR A 202 5.08 -6.89 -3.00
C THR A 202 5.54 -6.94 -1.55
N LEU A 203 4.79 -7.60 -0.68
CA LEU A 203 5.20 -7.85 0.69
C LEU A 203 6.08 -9.09 0.71
N VAL A 204 7.32 -8.94 1.15
CA VAL A 204 8.24 -10.06 1.33
C VAL A 204 8.54 -10.26 2.81
N ARG A 205 8.68 -11.52 3.21
CA ARG A 205 9.26 -11.90 4.49
C ARG A 205 10.78 -12.03 4.32
N ASN A 206 11.55 -11.32 5.13
CA ASN A 206 13.01 -11.48 5.14
C ASN A 206 13.36 -12.65 6.07
N PRO A 207 14.06 -13.70 5.58
CA PRO A 207 14.52 -14.78 6.44
C PRO A 207 15.57 -14.24 7.43
N VAL A 208 15.48 -14.68 8.69
CA VAL A 208 16.42 -14.32 9.77
C VAL A 208 17.82 -14.89 9.52
N SER A 209 17.92 -15.91 8.65
CA SER A 209 19.17 -16.59 8.30
C SER A 209 19.34 -16.58 6.78
N GLN A 210 20.20 -15.71 6.26
CA GLN A 210 20.64 -15.77 4.85
C GLN A 210 21.53 -17.01 4.67
N GLN A 211 20.94 -18.15 4.33
CA GLN A 211 21.69 -19.17 3.60
C GLN A 211 21.80 -18.67 2.15
N GLU A 212 23.02 -18.29 1.77
CA GLU A 212 23.38 -17.95 0.40
C GLU A 212 22.91 -19.08 -0.54
N GLY A 213 21.94 -18.80 -1.42
CA GLY A 213 21.57 -19.71 -2.51
C GLY A 213 20.07 -19.96 -2.73
N SER A 214 19.17 -19.60 -1.80
CA SER A 214 17.72 -19.75 -2.00
C SER A 214 17.10 -18.45 -2.50
N SER A 215 17.11 -18.22 -3.83
CA SER A 215 16.65 -16.96 -4.46
C SER A 215 15.14 -16.93 -4.80
N SER A 216 14.26 -17.52 -4.00
CA SER A 216 12.82 -17.22 -4.10
C SER A 216 12.43 -16.33 -2.93
N ALA A 217 12.13 -15.05 -3.21
CA ALA A 217 11.58 -14.16 -2.20
C ALA A 217 10.32 -14.80 -1.60
N ASP A 218 10.24 -14.88 -0.27
CA ASP A 218 9.05 -15.38 0.41
C ASP A 218 7.96 -14.31 0.35
N ILE A 219 7.16 -14.34 -0.72
CA ILE A 219 6.11 -13.36 -0.99
C ILE A 219 4.88 -13.68 -0.15
N GLN A 220 4.46 -12.71 0.66
CA GLN A 220 3.37 -12.85 1.62
C GLN A 220 2.11 -12.12 1.17
N ALA A 221 2.23 -11.09 0.34
CA ALA A 221 1.09 -10.36 -0.20
C ALA A 221 1.51 -9.53 -1.42
N VAL A 222 0.53 -9.13 -2.23
CA VAL A 222 0.73 -8.16 -3.31
C VAL A 222 -0.39 -7.13 -3.33
N TYR A 223 -0.03 -5.85 -3.34
CA TYR A 223 -0.96 -4.78 -3.65
C TYR A 223 -0.95 -4.48 -5.16
N TYR A 224 -2.07 -4.79 -5.81
CA TYR A 224 -2.36 -4.50 -7.20
C TYR A 224 -3.20 -3.22 -7.29
N HIS A 225 -2.68 -2.20 -7.98
CA HIS A 225 -3.43 -0.96 -8.13
C HIS A 225 -4.41 -1.04 -9.30
N ILE A 226 -5.66 -0.65 -9.06
CA ILE A 226 -6.70 -0.56 -10.09
C ILE A 226 -6.76 0.88 -10.59
N GLY A 227 -6.33 1.08 -11.84
CA GLY A 227 -6.31 2.39 -12.48
C GLY A 227 -5.61 2.36 -13.83
N LEU A 228 -5.90 3.35 -14.69
CA LEU A 228 -5.22 3.54 -15.97
C LEU A 228 -4.00 4.45 -15.87
N ASP A 229 -3.79 5.07 -14.71
CA ASP A 229 -2.72 6.04 -14.53
C ASP A 229 -1.35 5.36 -14.36
N ASP A 230 -0.42 5.74 -15.24
CA ASP A 230 1.01 5.39 -15.17
C ASP A 230 1.72 6.02 -13.95
N SER A 231 1.03 6.89 -13.19
CA SER A 231 1.60 7.65 -12.08
C SER A 231 1.55 6.87 -10.77
N PHE A 232 2.73 6.63 -10.18
CA PHE A 232 2.91 6.10 -8.82
C PHE A 232 2.23 6.96 -7.75
N SER A 233 2.05 8.24 -8.06
CA SER A 233 1.62 9.26 -7.14
C SER A 233 0.23 9.74 -7.57
N LEU A 234 -0.80 9.17 -6.95
CA LEU A 234 -2.21 9.54 -7.15
C LEU A 234 -2.76 10.17 -5.87
N PRO A 235 -3.73 11.10 -5.98
CA PRO A 235 -4.37 11.71 -4.81
C PRO A 235 -5.31 10.74 -4.07
N HIS A 236 -5.59 9.58 -4.65
CA HIS A 236 -6.44 8.53 -4.12
C HIS A 236 -5.78 7.17 -4.34
N SER A 237 -6.24 6.17 -3.61
CA SER A 237 -5.82 4.77 -3.76
C SER A 237 -7.05 3.91 -4.00
N GLU A 238 -6.93 2.96 -4.92
CA GLU A 238 -7.95 1.94 -5.24
C GLU A 238 -7.19 0.71 -5.71
N GLY A 239 -7.57 -0.48 -5.23
CA GLY A 239 -6.79 -1.66 -5.60
C GLY A 239 -7.30 -2.96 -5.01
N MET A 240 -6.51 -3.99 -5.26
CA MET A 240 -6.68 -5.33 -4.74
C MET A 240 -5.46 -5.72 -3.93
N LEU A 241 -5.70 -6.26 -2.75
CA LEU A 241 -4.69 -6.90 -1.92
C LEU A 241 -4.83 -8.41 -2.09
N LEU A 242 -3.83 -9.01 -2.72
CA LEU A 242 -3.72 -10.45 -2.94
C LEU A 242 -2.97 -11.09 -1.77
N LEU A 243 -3.57 -12.13 -1.20
CA LEU A 243 -3.10 -12.80 0.01
C LEU A 243 -3.13 -14.32 -0.20
N PRO A 244 -2.36 -15.08 0.58
CA PRO A 244 -2.54 -16.51 0.71
C PRO A 244 -3.96 -16.86 1.19
N PRO A 245 -4.40 -18.12 1.06
CA PRO A 245 -5.66 -18.58 1.65
C PRO A 245 -5.73 -18.17 3.13
N SER A 246 -6.95 -17.83 3.59
CA SER A 246 -7.23 -17.27 4.92
C SER A 246 -6.32 -17.82 6.01
N GLN A 247 -5.40 -16.98 6.50
CA GLN A 247 -4.51 -17.26 7.62
C GLN A 247 -5.14 -16.80 8.94
N SER A 248 -4.36 -16.73 10.01
CA SER A 248 -4.81 -16.13 11.27
C SER A 248 -5.30 -14.69 11.03
N SER A 249 -6.45 -14.35 11.62
CA SER A 249 -7.07 -13.03 11.46
C SER A 249 -6.16 -11.89 11.90
N ALA A 250 -5.31 -12.12 12.91
CA ALA A 250 -4.34 -11.14 13.40
C ALA A 250 -3.25 -10.81 12.37
N GLY A 251 -2.66 -11.82 11.74
CA GLY A 251 -1.62 -11.62 10.72
C GLY A 251 -2.18 -10.91 9.49
N GLU A 252 -3.35 -11.35 9.01
CA GLU A 252 -4.03 -10.70 7.88
C GLU A 252 -4.38 -9.24 8.20
N SER A 253 -4.87 -8.96 9.42
CA SER A 253 -5.18 -7.59 9.87
C SER A 253 -3.95 -6.68 9.87
N ILE A 254 -2.77 -7.18 10.27
CA ILE A 254 -1.50 -6.43 10.20
C ILE A 254 -1.13 -6.14 8.73
N VAL A 255 -1.32 -7.10 7.82
CA VAL A 255 -1.06 -6.89 6.39
C VAL A 255 -2.02 -5.86 5.79
N VAL A 256 -3.31 -5.92 6.13
CA VAL A 256 -4.31 -4.92 5.71
C VAL A 256 -3.95 -3.53 6.26
N ALA A 257 -3.70 -3.43 7.57
CA ALA A 257 -3.36 -2.14 8.20
C ALA A 257 -2.06 -1.55 7.67
N SER A 258 -1.01 -2.37 7.47
CA SER A 258 0.25 -1.91 6.87
C SER A 258 0.08 -1.46 5.42
N THR A 259 -0.79 -2.10 4.65
CA THR A 259 -1.15 -1.67 3.29
C THR A 259 -1.79 -0.29 3.33
N LEU A 260 -2.74 -0.04 4.25
CA LEU A 260 -3.41 1.26 4.37
C LEU A 260 -2.45 2.37 4.82
N GLY A 261 -1.58 2.11 5.79
CA GLY A 261 -0.53 3.04 6.21
C GLY A 261 0.43 3.40 5.06
N MET A 262 0.88 2.38 4.31
CA MET A 262 1.67 2.56 3.10
C MET A 262 0.94 3.45 2.07
N LEU A 263 -0.31 3.14 1.75
CA LEU A 263 -1.10 3.87 0.76
C LEU A 263 -1.32 5.33 1.17
N TRP A 264 -1.52 5.59 2.46
CA TRP A 264 -1.60 6.95 2.98
C TRP A 264 -0.30 7.71 2.73
N ARG A 265 0.83 7.12 3.10
CA ARG A 265 2.14 7.74 2.95
C ARG A 265 2.48 8.03 1.48
N LEU A 266 2.11 7.13 0.57
CA LEU A 266 2.28 7.33 -0.87
C LEU A 266 1.51 8.55 -1.41
N ARG A 267 0.29 8.79 -0.90
CA ARG A 267 -0.49 9.98 -1.26
C ARG A 267 0.15 11.27 -0.77
N GLU A 268 0.79 11.25 0.40
CA GLU A 268 1.49 12.42 0.94
C GLU A 268 2.76 12.76 0.14
N LEU A 269 3.53 11.74 -0.23
CA LEU A 269 4.72 11.91 -1.08
C LEU A 269 4.37 12.54 -2.44
N HIS A 270 3.16 12.31 -2.96
CA HIS A 270 2.66 12.96 -4.18
C HIS A 270 2.47 14.47 -4.03
N ARG A 271 2.12 14.97 -2.84
CA ARG A 271 1.69 16.36 -2.68
C ARG A 271 2.76 17.39 -2.99
N GLY A 272 4.04 17.00 -3.09
CA GLY A 272 5.10 17.63 -3.92
C GLY A 272 5.44 19.12 -3.70
N LYS A 273 4.62 19.92 -3.01
CA LYS A 273 4.79 21.35 -2.76
C LYS A 273 4.01 21.73 -1.50
N GLY A 274 4.74 21.91 -0.39
CA GLY A 274 4.34 22.84 0.67
C GLY A 274 3.43 22.29 1.76
N LYS A 275 4.04 21.60 2.73
CA LYS A 275 3.88 21.71 4.20
C LYS A 275 4.06 20.34 4.82
N VAL A 276 5.31 19.97 5.08
CA VAL A 276 5.57 19.17 6.28
C VAL A 276 4.99 20.00 7.42
N ARG A 277 3.95 19.50 8.10
CA ARG A 277 3.37 20.15 9.27
C ARG A 277 4.51 20.25 10.29
N LYS A 278 5.10 21.44 10.46
CA LYS A 278 5.96 21.71 11.60
C LYS A 278 5.12 21.43 12.84
N ALA A 279 5.54 20.47 13.65
CA ALA A 279 5.02 20.28 15.00
C ALA A 279 4.92 21.65 15.67
N GLY A 280 3.72 22.01 16.10
CA GLY A 280 3.43 23.30 16.72
C GLY A 280 4.34 23.46 17.92
N LYS A 281 5.37 24.31 17.79
CA LYS A 281 6.14 24.79 18.92
C LYS A 281 5.18 25.66 19.71
N THR A 282 4.73 25.16 20.85
CA THR A 282 3.94 25.90 21.84
C THR A 282 4.71 27.18 22.19
N SER A 283 4.32 28.30 21.59
CA SER A 283 4.84 29.61 21.96
C SER A 283 4.10 30.07 23.20
N ALA A 284 4.54 29.58 24.35
CA ALA A 284 4.32 30.27 25.59
C ALA A 284 4.98 31.67 25.50
N ASN A 285 4.18 32.73 25.38
CA ASN A 285 4.24 33.85 26.32
C ASN A 285 3.37 35.08 25.97
N LYS A 286 2.74 35.58 27.04
CA LYS A 286 2.50 36.98 27.42
C LYS A 286 1.41 37.76 26.69
N PHE A 287 0.19 37.70 27.24
CA PHE A 287 -0.59 38.91 27.49
C PHE A 287 -1.07 38.95 28.94
N THR A 288 -0.29 39.64 29.76
CA THR A 288 -0.66 40.10 31.10
C THR A 288 -1.38 41.46 31.01
N ARG A 289 -2.57 41.52 31.64
CA ARG A 289 -3.29 42.71 32.17
C ARG A 289 -3.81 43.70 31.09
N LEU A 290 -5.02 44.26 31.19
CA LEU A 290 -5.59 44.95 32.33
C LEU A 290 -7.13 44.88 32.35
N PHE A 291 -7.69 44.72 33.56
CA PHE A 291 -9.02 45.20 33.92
C PHE A 291 -9.08 46.73 33.78
N ARG A 292 -10.19 47.25 33.23
CA ARG A 292 -10.79 48.49 33.74
C ARG A 292 -12.30 48.47 33.52
N LYS A 293 -13.02 48.34 34.63
CA LYS A 293 -14.40 48.80 34.79
C LYS A 293 -14.41 50.33 34.72
N GLU A 294 -15.39 50.88 34.04
CA GLU A 294 -16.25 51.95 34.55
C GLU A 294 -17.66 51.68 34.01
#